data_AF-A0A830EY41-F1
#
_entry.id   AF-A0A830EY41-F1
#
_cell.length_a   1.000
_cell.length_b   1.000
_cell.length_c   1.000
_cell.angle_alpha   90.00
_cell.angle_beta   90.00
_cell.angle_gamma   90.00
#
_symmetry.space_group_name_H-M   'P 1'
#
loop_
_entity.id
_entity.type
_entity.pdbx_description
1 polymer ?
#
loop_
_entity_poly.entity_id
_entity_poly.type
_entity_poly.pdbx_seq_one_letter_code
_entity_poly.pdbx_strand_id
1 'polypeptide(L)'
;MHDLTGFQRDLLFVTAGLEEPNGLDIKDELEEYYGTAINHGRLYPNLDTLVEKGLVDKRKQDERTNAYSLTGRGRREVLDRESWEHQYIEELVEEEAERAR
;
A
#
# COMPACT_ATOMS: atom_id res chain seq x y z
N MET A 1 12.39 1.16 3.01
CA MET A 1 11.27 2.14 2.91
C MET A 1 11.55 3.56 3.46
N HIS A 2 12.79 3.98 3.76
CA HIS A 2 13.03 5.30 4.40
C HIS A 2 12.72 6.51 3.51
N ASP A 3 12.71 6.30 2.20
CA ASP A 3 12.56 7.29 1.14
C ASP A 3 11.15 7.29 0.50
N LEU A 4 10.17 6.69 1.19
CA LEU A 4 8.75 6.78 0.86
C LEU A 4 8.02 7.72 1.82
N THR A 5 7.14 8.56 1.29
CA THR A 5 6.19 9.32 2.11
C THR A 5 5.18 8.38 2.77
N GLY A 6 4.50 8.82 3.83
CA GLY A 6 3.43 8.03 4.45
C GLY A 6 2.38 7.56 3.44
N PHE A 7 1.91 8.47 2.59
CA PHE A 7 0.95 8.16 1.54
C PHE A 7 1.45 7.12 0.52
N GLN A 8 2.74 7.15 0.17
CA GLN A 8 3.34 6.15 -0.72
C GLN A 8 3.45 4.78 -0.07
N ARG A 9 3.72 4.73 1.24
CA ARG A 9 3.70 3.47 1.99
C ARG A 9 2.29 2.92 2.03
N ASP A 10 1.30 3.74 2.37
CA ASP A 10 -0.10 3.31 2.45
C ASP A 10 -0.59 2.79 1.09
N LEU A 11 -0.22 3.45 -0.02
CA LEU A 11 -0.46 2.94 -1.38
C LEU A 11 0.15 1.56 -1.60
N LEU A 12 1.40 1.35 -1.19
CA LEU A 12 2.10 0.09 -1.36
C LEU A 12 1.44 -1.04 -0.54
N PHE A 13 1.01 -0.75 0.69
CA PHE A 13 0.30 -1.70 1.54
C PHE A 13 -1.09 -2.06 0.99
N VAL A 14 -1.88 -1.07 0.59
CA VAL A 14 -3.20 -1.31 -0.01
C VAL A 14 -3.05 -2.13 -1.31
N THR A 15 -2.08 -1.78 -2.17
CA THR A 15 -1.81 -2.57 -3.38
C THR A 15 -1.39 -4.01 -3.06
N ALA A 16 -0.76 -4.25 -1.90
CA ALA A 16 -0.35 -5.60 -1.49
C ALA A 16 -1.52 -6.48 -1.05
N GLY A 17 -2.59 -5.88 -0.52
CA GLY A 17 -3.79 -6.57 -0.03
C GLY A 17 -4.83 -6.88 -1.10
N LEU A 18 -4.70 -6.33 -2.31
CA LEU A 18 -5.66 -6.46 -3.41
C LEU A 18 -5.13 -7.37 -4.53
N GLU A 19 -6.04 -8.08 -5.21
CA GLU A 19 -5.71 -8.91 -6.36
C GLU A 19 -5.77 -8.10 -7.67
N GLU A 20 -4.60 -7.70 -8.19
CA GLU A 20 -4.43 -6.93 -9.43
C GLU A 20 -5.34 -5.67 -9.54
N PRO A 21 -5.38 -4.81 -8.51
CA PRO A 21 -6.28 -3.67 -8.50
C PRO A 21 -5.95 -2.64 -9.59
N ASN A 22 -6.98 -1.96 -10.08
CA ASN A 22 -6.79 -0.75 -10.86
C ASN A 22 -6.61 0.48 -9.95
N GLY A 23 -6.32 1.64 -10.55
CA GLY A 23 -6.10 2.87 -9.77
C GLY A 23 -7.32 3.35 -8.98
N LEU A 24 -8.54 3.10 -9.45
CA LEU A 24 -9.77 3.42 -8.74
C LEU A 24 -9.98 2.49 -7.55
N ASP A 25 -9.72 1.19 -7.69
CA ASP A 25 -9.86 0.24 -6.58
C ASP A 25 -8.95 0.64 -5.41
N ILE A 26 -7.68 0.99 -5.69
CA ILE A 26 -6.74 1.48 -4.68
C ILE A 26 -7.20 2.81 -4.07
N LYS A 27 -7.78 3.69 -4.90
CA LYS A 27 -8.28 4.99 -4.44
C LYS A 27 -9.41 4.80 -3.44
N ASP A 28 -10.36 3.94 -3.74
CA ASP A 28 -11.56 3.74 -2.95
C ASP A 28 -11.22 3.15 -1.57
N GLU A 29 -10.30 2.17 -1.51
CA GLU A 29 -9.76 1.64 -0.24
C GLU A 29 -9.08 2.73 0.62
N LEU A 30 -8.27 3.60 0.00
CA LEU A 30 -7.61 4.67 0.74
C LEU A 30 -8.57 5.80 1.15
N GLU A 31 -9.60 6.09 0.35
CA GLU A 31 -10.64 7.06 0.71
C GLU A 31 -11.48 6.56 1.88
N GLU A 32 -11.80 5.26 1.90
CA GLU A 32 -12.45 4.60 3.03
C GLU A 32 -11.57 4.70 4.28
N TYR A 33 -10.28 4.36 4.17
CA TYR A 33 -9.34 4.43 5.29
C TYR A 33 -9.17 5.86 5.84
N TYR A 34 -8.98 6.87 4.99
CA TYR A 34 -8.80 8.26 5.45
C TYR A 34 -10.12 8.98 5.75
N GLY A 35 -11.27 8.42 5.38
CA GLY A 35 -12.58 9.07 5.51
C GLY A 35 -12.71 10.35 4.69
N THR A 36 -11.90 10.52 3.64
CA THR A 36 -11.88 11.74 2.82
C THR A 36 -11.50 11.46 1.38
N ALA A 37 -11.96 12.31 0.47
CA ALA A 37 -11.69 12.18 -0.95
C ALA A 37 -10.20 12.41 -1.28
N ILE A 38 -9.65 11.54 -2.12
CA ILE A 38 -8.28 11.59 -2.61
C ILE A 38 -8.28 12.13 -4.05
N ASN A 39 -7.58 13.24 -4.22
CA ASN A 39 -7.41 13.84 -5.53
C ASN A 39 -6.58 12.95 -6.46
N HIS A 40 -6.99 12.87 -7.74
CA HIS A 40 -6.28 12.11 -8.77
C HIS A 40 -4.83 12.58 -8.95
N GLY A 41 -4.60 13.90 -8.88
CA GLY A 41 -3.26 14.50 -8.94
C GLY A 41 -2.39 14.21 -7.71
N ARG A 42 -2.94 13.61 -6.66
CA ARG A 42 -2.17 13.05 -5.54
C ARG A 42 -1.94 11.56 -5.75
N LEU A 43 -2.95 10.81 -6.17
CA LEU A 43 -2.87 9.36 -6.34
C LEU A 43 -1.87 8.94 -7.42
N TYR A 44 -2.11 9.33 -8.68
CA TYR A 44 -1.37 8.80 -9.82
C TYR A 44 0.12 9.17 -9.81
N PRO A 45 0.53 10.40 -9.48
CA PRO A 45 1.96 10.70 -9.38
C PRO A 45 2.68 9.86 -8.31
N ASN A 46 1.99 9.47 -7.23
CA ASN A 46 2.58 8.59 -6.22
C ASN A 46 2.63 7.13 -6.69
N LEU A 47 1.62 6.64 -7.42
CA LEU A 47 1.68 5.33 -8.09
C LEU A 47 2.84 5.28 -9.11
N ASP A 48 2.97 6.30 -9.96
CA ASP A 48 4.06 6.39 -10.93
C ASP A 48 5.43 6.43 -10.22
N THR A 49 5.55 7.15 -9.09
CA THR A 49 6.79 7.13 -8.27
C THR A 49 7.11 5.72 -7.75
N LEU A 50 6.11 4.95 -7.29
CA LEU A 50 6.32 3.57 -6.83
C LEU A 50 6.74 2.64 -7.97
N VAL A 51 6.21 2.88 -9.17
CA VAL A 51 6.60 2.18 -10.40
C VAL A 51 8.03 2.51 -10.79
N GLU A 52 8.41 3.79 -10.80
CA GLU A 52 9.77 4.24 -11.09
C GLU A 52 10.80 3.68 -10.09
N LYS A 53 10.42 3.56 -8.82
CA LYS A 53 11.24 2.92 -7.79
C LYS A 53 11.30 1.37 -7.92
N GLY A 54 10.52 0.78 -8.83
CA GLY A 54 10.45 -0.66 -9.04
C GLY A 54 9.80 -1.44 -7.89
N LEU A 55 8.92 -0.79 -7.14
CA LEU A 55 8.17 -1.41 -6.04
C LEU A 55 6.82 -1.94 -6.50
N VAL A 56 6.24 -1.31 -7.51
CA VAL A 56 4.97 -1.68 -8.14
C VAL A 56 5.19 -1.87 -9.64
N ASP A 57 4.61 -2.90 -10.22
CA ASP A 57 4.46 -3.05 -11.66
C ASP A 57 3.12 -2.47 -12.11
N LYS A 58 3.15 -1.74 -13.22
CA LYS A 58 1.97 -1.19 -13.90
C LYS A 58 1.75 -1.97 -15.20
N ARG A 59 0.63 -2.67 -15.29
CA ARG A 59 0.21 -3.37 -16.52
C ARG A 59 -1.01 -2.67 -17.12
N LYS A 60 -0.96 -2.45 -18.43
CA LYS A 60 -2.10 -1.94 -19.17
C LYS A 60 -3.17 -3.03 -19.28
N GLN A 61 -4.33 -2.82 -18.67
CA GLN A 61 -5.46 -3.75 -18.76
C GLN A 61 -6.30 -3.46 -20.01
N ASP A 62 -6.57 -2.17 -20.25
CA ASP A 62 -7.25 -1.68 -21.45
C ASP A 62 -6.73 -0.28 -21.85
N GLU A 63 -7.39 0.42 -22.77
CA GLU A 63 -6.98 1.75 -23.23
C GLU A 63 -6.98 2.84 -22.14
N ARG A 64 -7.77 2.65 -21.07
CA ARG A 64 -8.04 3.63 -20.02
C ARG A 64 -7.68 3.13 -18.61
N THR A 65 -7.54 1.81 -18.44
CA THR A 65 -7.32 1.16 -17.15
C THR A 65 -5.95 0.52 -17.07
N ASN A 66 -5.22 0.82 -15.99
CA ASN A 66 -4.00 0.12 -15.62
C ASN A 66 -4.24 -0.67 -14.34
N ALA A 67 -3.77 -1.91 -14.31
CA ALA A 67 -3.65 -2.73 -13.11
C ALA A 67 -2.27 -2.53 -12.47
N TYR A 68 -2.24 -2.54 -11.14
CA TYR A 68 -1.05 -2.37 -10.33
C TYR A 68 -0.83 -3.61 -9.48
N SER A 69 0.42 -4.03 -9.35
CA SER A 69 0.77 -5.19 -8.51
C SER A 69 2.16 -5.02 -7.92
N LEU A 70 2.43 -5.57 -6.75
CA LEU A 70 3.77 -5.48 -6.16
C LEU A 70 4.77 -6.29 -6.97
N THR A 71 5.94 -5.69 -7.21
CA THR A 71 7.11 -6.41 -7.68
C THR A 71 7.65 -7.32 -6.57
N GLY A 72 8.55 -8.24 -6.90
CA GLY A 72 9.28 -9.01 -5.88
C GLY A 72 10.07 -8.13 -4.90
N ARG A 73 10.54 -6.94 -5.34
CA ARG A 73 11.17 -5.96 -4.46
C ARG A 73 10.13 -5.29 -3.55
N GLY A 74 8.99 -4.87 -4.10
CA GLY A 74 7.90 -4.28 -3.31
C GLY A 74 7.42 -5.21 -2.20
N ARG A 75 7.27 -6.51 -2.50
CA ARG A 75 6.88 -7.52 -1.50
C ARG A 75 7.88 -7.62 -0.35
N ARG A 76 9.18 -7.64 -0.65
CA ARG A 76 10.22 -7.66 0.39
C ARG A 76 10.16 -6.41 1.27
N GLU A 77 10.04 -5.23 0.67
CA GLU A 77 9.97 -3.98 1.44
C GLU A 77 8.76 -3.96 2.38
N VAL A 78 7.59 -4.45 1.94
CA VAL A 78 6.39 -4.57 2.78
C VAL A 78 6.61 -5.53 3.95
N LEU A 79 7.17 -6.71 3.69
CA LEU A 79 7.46 -7.69 4.74
C LEU A 79 8.52 -7.19 5.74
N ASP A 80 9.60 -6.60 5.24
CA ASP A 80 10.64 -6.01 6.10
C ASP A 80 10.07 -4.90 6.99
N ARG A 81 9.12 -4.11 6.45
CA ARG A 81 8.43 -3.07 7.20
C ARG A 81 7.52 -3.66 8.27
N GLU A 82 6.70 -4.64 7.92
CA GLU A 82 5.80 -5.33 8.86
C GLU A 82 6.60 -5.96 10.02
N SER A 83 7.68 -6.67 9.71
CA SER A 83 8.54 -7.29 10.72
C SER A 83 9.20 -6.25 11.63
N TRP A 84 9.60 -5.09 11.09
CA TRP A 84 10.11 -4.00 11.91
C TRP A 84 9.01 -3.38 12.80
N GLU A 85 7.80 -3.17 12.30
CA GLU A 85 6.68 -2.63 13.10
C GLU A 85 6.29 -3.58 14.22
N HIS A 86 6.22 -4.89 13.92
CA HIS A 86 5.83 -5.94 14.86
C HIS A 86 6.72 -5.96 16.12
N GLN A 87 8.03 -5.74 15.98
CA GLN A 87 8.98 -5.68 17.10
C GLN A 87 8.62 -4.65 18.19
N TYR A 88 7.81 -3.64 17.87
CA TYR A 88 7.41 -2.60 18.81
C TYR A 88 5.98 -2.75 19.33
N ILE A 89 5.16 -3.54 18.65
CA ILE A 89 3.74 -3.70 18.98
C ILE A 89 3.40 -5.12 19.44
N GLU A 90 4.34 -6.06 19.40
CA GLU A 90 4.13 -7.46 19.82
C GLU A 90 3.51 -7.55 21.22
N GLU A 91 4.15 -6.97 22.22
CA GLU A 91 3.65 -6.94 23.61
C GLU A 91 2.28 -6.24 23.70
N LEU A 92 2.08 -5.14 22.98
CA LEU A 92 0.80 -4.41 22.95
C LEU A 92 -0.33 -5.27 22.35
N VAL A 93 -0.05 -6.02 21.29
CA VAL A 93 -1.01 -6.92 20.64
C VAL A 93 -1.36 -8.08 21.56
N GLU A 94 -0.38 -8.64 22.28
CA GLU A 94 -0.59 -9.69 23.26
C GLU A 94 -1.46 -9.22 24.43
N GLU A 95 -1.16 -8.05 25.02
CA GLU A 95 -1.94 -7.47 26.12
C GLU A 95 -3.42 -7.27 25.75
N GLU A 96 -3.71 -6.73 24.56
CA GLU A 96 -5.08 -6.50 24.11
C GLU A 96 -5.80 -7.82 23.78
N ALA A 97 -5.08 -8.83 23.27
CA ALA A 97 -5.65 -10.16 23.02
C ALA A 97 -6.03 -10.88 24.32
N GLU A 98 -5.30 -10.66 25.41
CA GLU A 98 -5.65 -11.20 26.73
C GLU A 98 -6.86 -10.51 27.35
N ARG A 99 -6.98 -9.18 27.21
CA ARG A 99 -8.14 -8.42 27.72
C ARG A 99 -9.47 -8.78 27.04
N ALA A 100 -9.40 -9.26 25.79
CA ALA A 100 -10.57 -9.66 25.01
C ALA A 100 -11.07 -11.09 25.30
N ARG A 101 -10.35 -11.87 26.14
CA ARG A 101 -10.72 -13.23 26.56
C ARG A 101 -11.55 -13.24 27.84
#